data_AF-A0A3B0Z1W0-F1
#
_entry.id   AF-A0A3B0Z1W0-F1
#
_cell.length_a   1.000
_cell.length_b   1.000
_cell.length_c   1.000
_cell.angle_alpha   90.00
_cell.angle_beta   90.00
_cell.angle_gamma   90.00
#
_symmetry.space_group_name_H-M   'P 1'
#
loop_
_entity.id
_entity.type
_entity.pdbx_description
1 polymer ?
#
loop_
_entity_poly.entity_id
_entity_poly.type
_entity_poly.pdbx_seq_one_letter_code
_entity_poly.pdbx_strand_id
1 'polypeptide(L)'
;MASCGCEIEIKDKEQRGVLIWLLAINGVMFVAEIIAGIMGDSTALIADSLDMLADATVYAIGLYAVGRSLLVKAKAAHLSGIFQIVLGLGVLFD
;
A
#
# COMPACT_ATOMS: atom_id res chain seq x y z
N MET A 1 -31.73 -28.93 4.18
CA MET A 1 -31.20 -28.73 2.83
C MET A 1 -31.22 -27.22 2.59
N ALA A 2 -30.14 -26.45 2.48
CA ALA A 2 -28.75 -26.73 2.17
C ALA A 2 -27.80 -26.34 3.32
N SER A 3 -26.85 -27.23 3.56
CA SER A 3 -25.58 -26.92 4.21
C SER A 3 -24.76 -26.12 3.20
N CYS A 4 -24.54 -24.83 3.45
CA CYS A 4 -23.44 -24.12 2.83
C CYS A 4 -22.77 -23.32 3.93
N GLY A 5 -21.89 -24.02 4.65
CA GLY A 5 -20.94 -23.41 5.57
C GLY A 5 -19.93 -22.59 4.78
N CYS A 6 -20.32 -21.37 4.42
CA CYS A 6 -19.37 -20.31 4.08
C CYS A 6 -18.91 -19.64 5.37
N GLU A 7 -18.40 -20.43 6.32
CA GLU A 7 -17.48 -19.87 7.31
C GLU A 7 -16.19 -19.65 6.52
N ILE A 8 -15.95 -18.41 6.06
CA ILE A 8 -14.63 -18.01 5.58
C ILE A 8 -13.74 -18.07 6.82
N GLU A 9 -13.23 -19.26 7.14
CA GLU A 9 -12.29 -19.48 8.23
C GLU A 9 -10.96 -18.89 7.76
N ILE A 10 -10.82 -17.58 7.96
CA ILE A 10 -9.61 -16.84 7.72
C ILE A 10 -8.52 -17.44 8.63
N LYS A 11 -7.71 -18.34 8.08
CA LYS A 11 -6.50 -18.79 8.77
C LYS A 11 -5.50 -17.64 8.71
N ASP A 12 -5.19 -17.05 9.86
CA ASP A 12 -4.22 -15.94 10.01
C ASP A 12 -2.90 -16.18 9.25
N LYS A 13 -2.48 -17.45 9.12
CA LYS A 13 -1.30 -17.86 8.34
C LYS A 13 -1.41 -17.57 6.84
N GLU A 14 -2.57 -17.82 6.25
CA GLU A 14 -2.81 -17.57 4.83
C GLU A 14 -2.91 -16.07 4.55
N GLN A 15 -3.61 -15.32 5.40
CA GLN A 15 -3.66 -13.86 5.31
C GLN A 15 -2.28 -13.22 5.44
N ARG A 16 -1.48 -13.67 6.41
CA ARG A 16 -0.11 -13.19 6.58
C ARG A 16 0.73 -13.42 5.32
N GLY A 17 0.59 -14.59 4.68
CA GLY A 17 1.28 -14.90 3.43
C GLY A 17 0.90 -13.95 2.30
N VAL A 18 -0.40 -13.69 2.12
CA VAL A 18 -0.91 -12.76 1.11
C VAL A 18 -0.39 -11.33 1.36
N LEU A 19 -0.42 -10.86 2.61
CA LEU A 19 0.08 -9.52 2.96
C LEU A 19 1.58 -9.36 2.72
N ILE A 20 2.38 -10.40 2.96
CA ILE A 20 3.82 -10.39 2.64
C ILE A 20 4.03 -10.26 1.14
N TRP A 21 3.28 -11.01 0.33
CA TRP A 21 3.38 -10.93 -1.12
C TRP A 21 2.97 -9.55 -1.65
N LEU A 22 1.85 -9.01 -1.18
CA LEU A 22 1.38 -7.69 -1.58
C LEU A 22 2.35 -6.58 -1.17
N LEU A 23 2.92 -6.67 0.04
CA LEU A 23 3.97 -5.77 0.51
C LEU A 23 5.22 -5.84 -0.37
N ALA A 24 5.67 -7.05 -0.72
CA ALA A 24 6.87 -7.24 -1.53
C ALA A 24 6.68 -6.69 -2.95
N ILE A 25 5.53 -6.98 -3.58
CA ILE A 25 5.23 -6.51 -4.93
C ILE A 25 5.19 -4.98 -4.97
N ASN A 26 4.42 -4.35 -4.07
CA ASN A 26 4.30 -2.89 -4.04
C ASN A 26 5.61 -2.21 -3.65
N GLY A 27 6.37 -2.78 -2.71
CA GLY A 27 7.68 -2.25 -2.34
C GLY A 27 8.69 -2.32 -3.48
N VAL A 28 8.72 -3.42 -4.23
CA VAL A 28 9.63 -3.57 -5.39
C VAL A 28 9.23 -2.64 -6.53
N MET A 29 7.93 -2.56 -6.85
CA MET A 29 7.46 -1.69 -7.92
C MET A 29 7.66 -0.21 -7.58
N PHE A 30 7.44 0.23 -6.34
CA PHE A 30 7.79 1.58 -5.89
C PHE A 30 9.24 1.93 -6.20
N VAL A 31 10.20 1.07 -5.83
CA VAL A 31 11.62 1.33 -6.06
C VAL A 31 11.93 1.37 -7.56
N ALA A 32 11.39 0.44 -8.34
CA ALA A 32 11.61 0.39 -9.77
C ALA A 32 11.06 1.64 -10.49
N GLU A 33 9.82 2.00 -10.18
CA GLU A 33 9.11 3.11 -10.84
C GLU A 33 9.58 4.48 -10.39
N ILE A 34 9.99 4.66 -9.12
CA ILE A 34 10.56 5.94 -8.72
C ILE A 34 11.91 6.18 -9.37
N ILE A 35 12.74 5.14 -9.51
CA ILE A 35 14.01 5.21 -10.26
C ILE A 35 13.73 5.52 -11.72
N ALA A 36 12.81 4.79 -12.35
CA ALA A 36 12.43 5.01 -13.75
C ALA A 36 11.81 6.40 -13.96
N GLY A 37 11.02 6.89 -13.00
CA GLY A 37 10.35 8.18 -13.05
C GLY A 37 11.33 9.34 -12.95
N ILE A 38 12.33 9.23 -12.08
CA ILE A 38 13.43 10.21 -11.99
C ILE A 38 14.31 10.14 -13.25
N MET A 39 14.67 8.94 -13.72
CA MET A 39 15.49 8.80 -14.93
C MET A 39 14.80 9.28 -16.20
N GLY A 40 13.47 9.21 -16.24
CA GLY A 40 12.64 9.60 -17.38
C GLY A 40 11.98 10.96 -17.23
N ASP A 41 12.30 11.74 -16.17
CA ASP A 41 11.63 12.99 -15.82
C ASP A 41 10.09 12.90 -15.89
N SER A 42 9.53 11.76 -15.50
CA SER A 42 8.11 11.45 -15.62
C SER A 42 7.40 11.60 -14.28
N THR A 43 6.74 12.75 -14.11
CA THR A 43 5.89 13.04 -12.95
C THR A 43 4.77 12.00 -12.78
N ALA A 44 4.24 11.46 -13.87
CA ALA A 44 3.22 10.42 -13.82
C ALA A 44 3.74 9.12 -13.20
N LEU A 45 4.96 8.71 -13.53
CA LEU A 45 5.58 7.49 -13.00
C LEU A 45 6.04 7.68 -11.54
N ILE A 46 6.47 8.89 -11.19
CA ILE A 46 6.74 9.25 -9.80
C ILE A 46 5.45 9.18 -8.98
N ALA A 47 4.33 9.69 -9.48
CA ALA A 47 3.04 9.63 -8.79
C ALA A 47 2.57 8.17 -8.58
N ASP A 48 2.66 7.31 -9.61
CA ASP A 48 2.29 5.89 -9.52
C ASP A 48 3.14 5.14 -8.48
N SER A 49 4.45 5.40 -8.47
CA SER A 49 5.35 4.82 -7.47
C SER A 49 4.94 5.19 -6.03
N LEU A 50 4.48 6.43 -5.80
CA LEU A 50 4.05 6.90 -4.48
C LEU A 50 2.73 6.25 -4.02
N ASP A 51 1.82 5.93 -4.93
CA ASP A 51 0.64 5.12 -4.64
C ASP A 51 1.06 3.72 -4.15
N MET A 52 2.04 3.09 -4.82
CA MET A 52 2.55 1.78 -4.40
C MET A 52 3.25 1.82 -3.03
N LEU A 53 3.90 2.93 -2.68
CA LEU A 53 4.45 3.15 -1.33
C LEU A 53 3.34 3.24 -0.26
N ALA A 54 2.22 3.88 -0.59
CA ALA A 54 1.06 3.95 0.31
C ALA A 54 0.47 2.55 0.54
N ASP A 55 0.28 1.77 -0.52
CA ASP A 55 -0.20 0.38 -0.44
C ASP A 55 0.74 -0.53 0.35
N ALA A 56 2.06 -0.44 0.09
CA ALA A 56 3.08 -1.14 0.88
C ALA A 56 2.98 -0.80 2.37
N THR A 57 2.75 0.46 2.72
CA THR A 57 2.57 0.89 4.11
C THR A 57 1.31 0.27 4.73
N VAL A 58 0.19 0.24 4.00
CA VAL A 58 -1.05 -0.41 4.46
C VAL A 58 -0.83 -1.92 4.68
N TYR A 59 -0.12 -2.60 3.79
CA TYR A 59 0.19 -4.03 3.93
C TYR A 59 1.17 -4.29 5.08
N ALA A 60 2.19 -3.46 5.27
CA ALA A 60 3.14 -3.59 6.39
C ALA A 60 2.42 -3.46 7.74
N ILE A 61 1.52 -2.47 7.86
CA ILE A 61 0.73 -2.31 9.08
C ILE A 61 -0.32 -3.43 9.18
N GLY A 62 -0.85 -3.91 8.06
CA GLY A 62 -1.68 -5.11 8.00
C GLY A 62 -0.98 -6.32 8.59
N LEU A 63 0.27 -6.54 8.17
CA LEU A 63 1.09 -7.65 8.58
C LEU A 63 1.45 -7.55 10.07
N TYR A 64 1.71 -6.34 10.54
CA TYR A 64 1.90 -6.05 11.96
C TYR A 64 0.62 -6.22 12.79
N ALA A 65 -0.54 -5.94 12.19
CA ALA A 65 -1.86 -6.02 12.82
C ALA A 65 -2.53 -7.40 12.74
N VAL A 66 -2.01 -8.34 11.93
CA VAL A 66 -2.37 -9.76 12.03
C VAL A 66 -1.93 -10.24 13.43
N GLY A 67 -2.86 -10.11 14.39
CA GLY A 67 -2.65 -10.32 15.83
C GLY A 67 -2.67 -9.07 16.75
N ARG A 68 -2.79 -7.80 16.27
CA ARG A 68 -2.81 -6.55 17.09
C ARG A 68 -3.55 -5.33 16.44
N SER A 69 -3.78 -4.25 17.21
CA SER A 69 -4.78 -3.16 16.95
C SER A 69 -4.50 -2.11 15.85
N LEU A 70 -5.59 -1.59 15.25
CA LEU A 70 -5.73 -0.77 14.02
C LEU A 70 -5.33 0.74 14.06
N LEU A 71 -5.02 1.32 15.22
CA LEU A 71 -4.90 2.79 15.35
C LEU A 71 -3.66 3.43 14.69
N VAL A 72 -2.55 2.70 14.56
CA VAL A 72 -1.32 3.20 13.91
C VAL A 72 -1.50 3.27 12.38
N LYS A 73 -2.40 2.44 11.86
CA LYS A 73 -2.79 2.27 10.44
C LYS A 73 -3.40 3.54 9.84
N ALA A 74 -4.33 4.14 10.59
CA ALA A 74 -5.03 5.34 10.16
C ALA A 74 -4.11 6.57 10.09
N LYS A 75 -3.11 6.67 10.99
CA LYS A 75 -2.17 7.80 11.01
C LYS A 75 -1.17 7.79 9.86
N ALA A 76 -0.63 6.62 9.50
CA ALA A 76 0.29 6.49 8.38
C ALA A 76 -0.41 6.74 7.04
N ALA A 77 -1.61 6.19 6.86
CA ALA A 77 -2.42 6.42 5.66
C ALA A 77 -2.78 7.91 5.48
N HIS A 78 -3.12 8.60 6.57
CA HIS A 78 -3.38 10.05 6.53
C HIS A 78 -2.14 10.85 6.11
N LEU A 79 -0.94 10.45 6.57
CA LEU A 79 0.29 11.16 6.23
C LEU A 79 0.65 10.96 4.75
N SER A 80 0.53 9.74 4.22
CA SER A 80 0.69 9.48 2.78
C SER A 80 -0.32 10.26 1.94
N GLY A 81 -1.61 10.24 2.31
CA GLY A 81 -2.64 10.97 1.58
C GLY A 81 -2.40 12.49 1.57
N ILE A 82 -1.92 13.07 2.68
CA ILE A 82 -1.54 14.48 2.72
C ILE A 82 -0.35 14.74 1.80
N PHE A 83 0.66 13.86 1.78
CA PHE A 83 1.82 13.99 0.90
C PHE A 83 1.43 13.96 -0.58
N GLN A 84 0.51 13.08 -0.96
CA GLN A 84 0.00 12.94 -2.32
C GLN A 84 -0.83 14.16 -2.76
N ILE A 85 -1.67 14.69 -1.87
CA ILE A 85 -2.41 15.94 -2.14
C ILE A 85 -1.44 17.10 -2.34
N VAL A 86 -0.39 17.21 -1.53
CA VAL A 86 0.61 18.28 -1.65
C VAL A 86 1.38 18.17 -2.97
N LEU A 87 1.79 16.97 -3.37
CA LEU A 87 2.47 16.77 -4.65
C LEU A 87 1.54 17.03 -5.84
N GLY A 88 0.30 16.54 -5.80
CA GLY A 88 -0.70 16.81 -6.84
C GLY A 88 -1.03 18.30 -6.98
N LEU A 89 -1.09 19.03 -5.88
CA LEU A 89 -1.18 20.50 -5.91
C LEU A 89 0.09 21.13 -6.48
N GLY A 90 1.27 20.65 -6.12
CA GLY A 90 2.54 21.14 -6.66
C GLY A 90 2.61 21.09 -8.18
N VAL A 91 2.11 20.00 -8.79
CA VAL A 91 2.03 19.84 -10.25
C VAL A 91 1.01 20.78 -10.90
N LEU A 92 -0.07 21.17 -10.21
CA LEU A 92 -1.01 22.16 -10.74
C LEU A 92 -0.45 23.59 -10.77
N PHE A 93 0.62 23.85 -10.01
CA PHE A 93 1.26 25.16 -9.93
C PHE A 93 2.57 25.25 -10.74
N ASP A 94 2.97 24.17 -11.42
CA ASP A 94 4.03 24.13 -12.44
C ASP A 94 3.40 24.18 -13.84
#